data_AF-A0A435GDA1-F1
#
_entry.id   AF-A0A435GDA1-F1
#
_cell.length_a   1.000
_cell.length_b   1.000
_cell.length_c   1.000
_cell.angle_alpha   90.00
_cell.angle_beta   90.00
_cell.angle_gamma   90.00
#
_symmetry.space_group_name_H-M   'P 1'
#
loop_
_entity.id
_entity.type
_entity.pdbx_description
1 polymer ?
#
loop_
_entity_poly.entity_id
_entity_poly.type
_entity_poly.pdbx_seq_one_letter_code
_entity_poly.pdbx_strand_id
1 'polypeptide(L)'
;MLAVERTTRLFIKSLQEALPAVRLQVSRSHNIAGRSNYVFIFMPHRSFKVRISDHAIGMRRALRGEEDLYIVAGRLPSSWAVWLGDLAAIYRSQQERAATLGRSTGPENRPVAL
;
A
#
# COMPACT_ATOMS: atom_id res chain seq x y z
N MET A 1 17.36 1.60 -16.98
CA MET A 1 16.54 0.38 -16.76
C MET A 1 16.47 -0.02 -15.29
N LEU A 2 17.61 -0.14 -14.59
CA LEU A 2 17.68 -0.68 -13.23
C LEU A 2 17.01 0.17 -12.13
N ALA A 3 16.95 1.50 -12.28
CA ALA A 3 16.54 2.37 -11.16
C ALA A 3 15.07 2.17 -10.75
N VAL A 4 14.12 2.16 -11.71
CA VAL A 4 12.68 1.94 -11.42
C VAL A 4 12.48 0.57 -10.79
N GLU A 5 13.07 -0.49 -11.35
CA GLU A 5 12.96 -1.84 -10.81
C GLU A 5 13.60 -1.97 -9.43
N ARG A 6 14.81 -1.43 -9.22
CA ARG A 6 15.51 -1.46 -7.94
C ARG A 6 14.70 -0.74 -6.86
N THR A 7 14.23 0.47 -7.14
CA THR A 7 13.37 1.22 -6.21
C THR A 7 12.07 0.47 -5.95
N THR A 8 11.47 -0.17 -6.96
CA THR A 8 10.27 -1.01 -6.78
C THR A 8 10.53 -2.18 -5.84
N ARG A 9 11.64 -2.91 -6.00
CA ARG A 9 12.01 -4.03 -5.12
C ARG A 9 12.24 -3.57 -3.69
N LEU A 10 12.95 -2.45 -3.49
CA LEU A 10 13.17 -1.87 -2.17
C LEU A 10 11.86 -1.44 -1.50
N PHE A 11 10.96 -0.83 -2.26
CA PHE A 11 9.66 -0.41 -1.77
C PHE A 11 8.77 -1.61 -1.40
N ILE A 12 8.70 -2.64 -2.25
CA ILE A 12 7.97 -3.88 -1.95
C ILE A 12 8.52 -4.56 -0.70
N LYS A 13 9.85 -4.62 -0.55
CA LYS A 13 10.46 -5.20 0.65
C LYS A 13 10.09 -4.41 1.90
N SER A 14 10.12 -3.07 1.83
CA SER A 14 9.68 -2.20 2.93
C SER A 14 8.21 -2.46 3.30
N LEU A 15 7.34 -2.65 2.29
CA LEU A 15 5.93 -2.98 2.51
C LEU A 15 5.75 -4.36 3.16
N GLN A 16 6.44 -5.38 2.68
CA GLN A 16 6.34 -6.74 3.24
C GLN A 16 6.83 -6.80 4.68
N GLU A 17 7.87 -6.03 5.04
CA GLU A 17 8.37 -5.93 6.41
C GLU A 17 7.35 -5.22 7.32
N ALA A 18 6.75 -4.12 6.86
CA ALA A 18 5.79 -3.35 7.66
C ALA A 18 4.39 -3.96 7.71
N LEU A 19 4.00 -4.70 6.68
CA LEU A 19 2.63 -5.15 6.38
C LEU A 19 2.64 -6.61 5.86
N PRO A 20 3.01 -7.61 6.66
CA PRO A 20 3.34 -8.95 6.16
C PRO A 20 2.16 -9.69 5.50
N ALA A 21 0.92 -9.33 5.80
CA ALA A 21 -0.28 -9.99 5.27
C ALA A 21 -1.02 -9.21 4.17
N VAL A 22 -0.48 -8.06 3.70
CA VAL A 22 -1.17 -7.32 2.63
C VAL A 22 -0.89 -7.93 1.27
N ARG A 23 -1.94 -8.03 0.46
CA ARG A 23 -1.80 -8.44 -0.94
C ARG A 23 -1.21 -7.28 -1.73
N LEU A 24 -0.18 -7.58 -2.51
CA LEU A 24 0.49 -6.63 -3.41
C LEU A 24 0.29 -7.06 -4.87
N GLN A 25 0.16 -6.08 -5.76
CA GLN A 25 0.22 -6.30 -7.21
C GLN A 25 1.08 -5.23 -7.85
N VAL A 26 1.89 -5.62 -8.84
CA VAL A 26 2.72 -4.69 -9.61
C VAL A 26 2.24 -4.67 -11.05
N SER A 27 1.97 -3.47 -11.57
CA SER A 27 1.74 -3.24 -12.99
C SER A 27 2.88 -2.41 -13.57
N ARG A 28 3.39 -2.80 -14.73
CA ARG A 28 4.52 -2.13 -15.39
C ARG A 28 4.01 -1.37 -16.60
N SER A 29 4.52 -0.17 -16.81
CA SER A 29 4.16 0.69 -17.92
C SER A 29 5.42 1.35 -18.50
N HIS A 30 5.47 1.41 -19.84
CA HIS A 30 6.54 2.05 -20.58
C HIS A 30 5.93 2.78 -21.77
N ASN A 31 6.26 4.06 -21.91
CA ASN A 31 5.82 4.88 -23.04
C ASN A 31 6.92 5.89 -23.41
N ILE A 32 6.61 6.79 -24.35
CA ILE A 32 7.54 7.84 -24.81
C ILE A 32 8.04 8.78 -23.70
N ALA A 33 7.31 8.90 -22.59
CA ALA A 33 7.70 9.73 -21.46
C ALA A 33 8.68 9.02 -20.53
N GLY A 34 8.79 7.68 -20.63
CA GLY A 34 9.71 6.84 -19.88
C GLY A 34 9.00 5.69 -19.17
N ARG A 35 9.55 5.25 -18.04
CA ARG A 35 9.13 4.01 -17.36
C ARG A 35 8.43 4.30 -16.04
N SER A 36 7.43 3.48 -15.74
CA SER A 36 6.67 3.55 -14.50
C SER A 36 6.26 2.17 -14.03
N ASN A 37 6.41 1.91 -12.74
CA ASN A 37 5.76 0.80 -12.06
C ASN A 37 4.67 1.34 -11.15
N TYR A 38 3.53 0.66 -11.14
CA TYR A 38 2.45 0.89 -10.20
C TYR A 38 2.42 -0.25 -9.21
N VAL A 39 2.46 0.07 -7.92
CA VAL A 39 2.31 -0.88 -6.82
C VAL A 39 0.94 -0.66 -6.21
N PHE A 40 0.10 -1.68 -6.31
CA PHE A 40 -1.22 -1.71 -5.68
C PHE A 40 -1.11 -2.48 -4.37
N ILE A 41 -1.62 -1.86 -3.30
CA ILE A 41 -1.63 -2.43 -1.95
C ILE A 41 -3.10 -2.63 -1.59
N PHE A 42 -3.52 -3.86 -1.37
CA PHE A 42 -4.90 -4.19 -1.05
C PHE A 42 -5.02 -4.47 0.45
N MET A 43 -5.73 -3.59 1.14
CA MET A 43 -6.16 -3.79 2.53
C MET A 43 -7.67 -4.10 2.56
N PRO A 44 -8.19 -4.67 3.66
CA PRO A 44 -9.60 -5.08 3.78
C PRO A 44 -10.64 -4.02 3.37
N HIS A 45 -10.37 -2.74 3.66
CA HIS A 45 -11.35 -1.66 3.43
C HIS A 45 -10.87 -0.56 2.47
N ARG A 46 -9.61 -0.62 2.02
CA ARG A 46 -9.04 0.40 1.14
C ARG A 46 -7.91 -0.20 0.31
N SER A 47 -7.82 0.19 -0.95
CA SER A 47 -6.64 -0.04 -1.77
C SER A 47 -5.84 1.25 -1.90
N PHE A 48 -4.53 1.11 -2.07
CA PHE A 48 -3.62 2.21 -2.33
C PHE A 48 -2.88 1.95 -3.64
N LYS A 49 -2.63 3.02 -4.37
CA LYS A 49 -1.92 2.99 -5.65
C LYS A 49 -0.70 3.90 -5.57
N VAL A 50 0.48 3.28 -5.61
CA VAL A 50 1.77 3.97 -5.58
C VAL A 50 2.42 3.91 -6.94
N ARG A 51 2.98 5.02 -7.40
CA ARG A 51 3.76 5.06 -8.63
C ARG A 51 5.24 5.25 -8.36
N ILE A 52 6.06 4.48 -9.08
CA ILE A 52 7.52 4.60 -9.09
C ILE A 52 7.94 4.88 -10.52
N SER A 53 8.57 6.02 -10.78
CA SER A 53 8.86 6.45 -12.16
C SER A 53 10.17 7.23 -12.27
N ASP A 54 10.83 7.12 -13.41
CA ASP A 54 12.03 7.89 -13.76
C ASP A 54 11.74 9.25 -14.41
N HIS A 55 10.46 9.62 -14.56
CA HIS A 55 10.07 10.89 -15.20
C HIS A 55 9.00 11.66 -14.42
N ALA A 56 9.14 12.99 -14.42
CA ALA A 56 8.29 13.91 -13.66
C ALA A 56 6.86 14.05 -14.21
N ILE A 57 6.55 13.53 -15.41
CA ILE A 57 5.18 13.53 -15.95
C ILE A 57 4.20 12.80 -15.01
N GLY A 58 4.68 11.80 -14.25
CA GLY A 58 3.86 11.12 -13.25
C GLY A 58 3.54 11.95 -12.01
N MET A 59 4.44 12.87 -11.62
CA MET A 59 4.26 13.71 -10.43
C MET A 59 3.01 14.61 -10.53
N ARG A 60 2.68 15.09 -11.73
CA ARG A 60 1.45 15.86 -11.98
C ARG A 60 0.16 15.06 -11.76
N ARG A 61 0.17 13.73 -11.96
CA ARG A 61 -1.00 12.87 -11.72
C ARG A 61 -1.17 12.54 -10.24
N ALA A 62 -0.06 12.31 -9.53
CA ALA A 62 -0.08 12.20 -8.08
C ALA A 62 -0.65 13.46 -7.42
N LEU A 63 -0.27 14.66 -7.89
CA LEU A 63 -0.82 15.93 -7.40
C LEU A 63 -2.31 16.12 -7.70
N ARG A 64 -2.90 15.35 -8.64
CA ARG A 64 -4.34 15.33 -8.94
C ARG A 64 -5.10 14.27 -8.12
N GLY A 65 -4.42 13.56 -7.22
CA GLY A 65 -5.03 12.50 -6.40
C GLY A 65 -5.24 11.18 -7.13
N GLU A 66 -4.66 10.97 -8.32
CA GLU A 66 -4.78 9.69 -9.05
C GLU A 66 -3.91 8.56 -8.48
N GLU A 67 -2.98 8.91 -7.59
CA GLU A 67 -1.97 8.05 -6.96
C GLU A 67 -1.81 8.50 -5.49
N ASP A 68 -1.83 7.56 -4.53
CA ASP A 68 -1.67 7.87 -3.09
C ASP A 68 -0.22 8.24 -2.73
N LEU A 69 0.75 7.84 -3.55
CA LEU A 69 2.16 8.17 -3.40
C LEU A 69 2.89 8.12 -4.75
N TYR A 70 3.80 9.06 -4.96
CA TYR A 70 4.75 9.06 -6.06
C TYR A 70 6.18 8.98 -5.54
N ILE A 71 6.96 8.06 -6.10
CA ILE A 71 8.37 7.83 -5.75
C ILE A 71 9.20 8.01 -7.02
N VAL A 72 10.16 8.95 -6.97
CA VAL A 72 11.15 9.11 -8.04
C VAL A 72 12.08 7.89 -8.05
N ALA A 73 12.36 7.34 -9.23
CA ALA A 73 13.31 6.25 -9.39
C ALA A 73 14.69 6.61 -8.83
N GLY A 74 15.35 5.66 -8.17
CA GLY A 74 16.64 5.86 -7.50
C GLY A 74 16.53 6.36 -6.07
N ARG A 75 15.33 6.67 -5.56
CA ARG A 75 15.14 7.02 -4.16
C ARG A 75 15.30 5.81 -3.23
N LEU A 76 15.70 6.10 -1.99
CA LEU A 76 16.00 5.15 -0.92
C LEU A 76 14.84 5.04 0.10
N PRO A 77 14.80 3.98 0.94
CA PRO A 77 13.74 3.76 1.92
C PRO A 77 13.37 4.94 2.82
N SER A 78 14.35 5.77 3.19
CA SER A 78 14.09 6.97 3.98
C SER A 78 13.10 7.94 3.34
N SER A 79 13.00 7.95 2.01
CA SER A 79 12.10 8.85 1.27
C SER A 79 10.61 8.50 1.37
N TRP A 80 10.26 7.28 1.77
CA TRP A 80 8.87 6.84 1.97
C TRP A 80 8.61 6.33 3.39
N ALA A 81 9.55 6.50 4.32
CA ALA A 81 9.45 5.97 5.67
C ALA A 81 8.26 6.55 6.45
N VAL A 82 8.04 7.87 6.36
CA VAL A 82 6.91 8.55 7.02
C VAL A 82 5.57 8.01 6.50
N TRP A 83 5.40 8.00 5.18
CA TRP A 83 4.19 7.48 4.54
C TRP A 83 3.95 6.00 4.88
N LEU A 84 5.00 5.19 4.95
CA LEU A 84 4.91 3.80 5.35
C LEU A 84 4.47 3.64 6.82
N GLY A 85 4.92 4.53 7.71
CA GLY A 85 4.47 4.59 9.10
C GLY A 85 2.98 4.86 9.22
N ASP A 86 2.47 5.84 8.46
CA ASP A 86 1.05 6.17 8.40
C ASP A 86 0.23 5.00 7.86
N LEU A 87 0.71 4.37 6.78
CA LEU A 87 0.08 3.20 6.18
C LEU A 87 0.02 2.03 7.17
N ALA A 88 1.08 1.80 7.95
CA ALA A 88 1.13 0.77 8.98
C ALA A 88 0.17 1.06 10.13
N ALA A 89 -0.02 2.32 10.51
CA ALA A 89 -1.03 2.70 11.50
C ALA A 89 -2.45 2.40 11.00
N ILE A 90 -2.75 2.74 9.75
CA ILE A 90 -4.04 2.40 9.10
C ILE A 90 -4.24 0.89 9.12
N TYR A 91 -3.25 0.12 8.70
CA TYR A 91 -3.33 -1.34 8.68
C TYR A 91 -3.62 -1.94 10.07
N ARG A 92 -2.90 -1.51 11.11
CA ARG A 92 -3.15 -1.97 12.50
C ARG A 92 -4.56 -1.66 12.97
N SER A 93 -5.06 -0.45 12.72
CA SER A 93 -6.42 -0.08 13.09
C SER A 93 -7.49 -0.95 12.40
N GLN A 94 -7.24 -1.41 11.18
CA GLN A 94 -8.15 -2.32 10.47
C GLN A 94 -8.11 -3.73 11.05
N GLN A 95 -6.93 -4.21 11.45
CA GLN A 95 -6.79 -5.50 12.14
C GLN A 95 -7.52 -5.50 13.49
N GLU A 96 -7.37 -4.42 14.28
CA GLU A 96 -8.05 -4.26 15.56
C GLU A 96 -9.58 -4.28 15.38
N ARG A 97 -10.11 -3.51 14.42
CA ARG A 97 -11.55 -3.51 14.12
C ARG A 97 -12.07 -4.88 13.71
N ALA A 98 -11.34 -5.60 12.86
CA ALA A 98 -11.71 -6.95 12.45
C ALA A 98 -11.74 -7.92 13.64
N ALA A 99 -10.77 -7.80 14.56
CA ALA A 99 -10.72 -8.60 15.78
C ALA A 99 -11.88 -8.29 16.76
N THR A 100 -12.29 -7.02 16.87
CA THR A 100 -13.43 -6.63 17.71
C THR A 100 -14.76 -7.16 17.14
N LEU A 101 -14.97 -7.05 15.82
CA LEU A 101 -16.19 -7.55 15.16
C LEU A 101 -16.30 -9.08 15.21
N GLY A 102 -15.18 -9.80 15.12
CA GLY A 102 -15.16 -11.26 15.25
C GLY A 102 -15.49 -11.77 16.67
N ARG A 103 -15.37 -10.93 17.71
CA ARG A 103 -15.72 -11.28 19.09
C ARG A 103 -17.19 -11.08 19.43
N SER A 104 -17.92 -10.22 18.73
CA SER A 104 -19.32 -9.91 19.02
C SER A 104 -20.34 -10.86 18.39
N THR A 105 -19.91 -11.82 17.57
CA THR A 105 -20.80 -12.80 16.91
C THR A 105 -20.79 -14.19 17.55
N GLY A 106 -20.31 -14.31 18.80
CA GLY A 106 -20.51 -15.54 19.58
C GLY A 106 -22.00 -15.75 19.85
N PRO A 107 -22.53 -16.99 19.75
CA PRO A 107 -23.93 -17.25 20.02
C PRO A 107 -24.18 -16.95 21.50
N GLU A 108 -24.85 -15.84 21.77
CA GLU A 108 -25.38 -15.57 23.09
C GLU A 108 -26.37 -16.69 23.41
N ASN A 109 -25.95 -17.58 24.32
CA ASN A 109 -26.81 -18.53 25.02
C ASN A 109 -27.95 -17.74 25.65
N ARG A 110 -29.06 -17.59 24.94
CA ARG A 110 -30.31 -17.14 25.52
C ARG A 110 -30.79 -18.26 26.45
N PRO A 111 -30.94 -18.03 27.76
CA PRO A 111 -31.58 -19.02 28.61
C PRO A 111 -33.01 -19.18 28.11
N VAL A 112 -33.35 -20.40 27.70
CA VAL A 112 -34.74 -20.80 27.46
C VAL A 112 -35.41 -20.76 28.83
N ALA A 113 -36.29 -19.77 29.02
CA ALA A 113 -37.19 -19.75 30.17
C ALA A 113 -38.11 -20.97 30.07
N LEU A 114 -38.10 -21.78 31.14
CA LEU A 114 -38.96 -22.94 31.35
C LEU A 114 -40.44 -22.53 31.46
#